data_AF-A0AAD9QMH5-F1
#
_entry.id   AF-A0AAD9QMH5-F1
#
_cell.length_a   1.000
_cell.length_b   1.000
_cell.length_c   1.000
_cell.angle_alpha   90.00
_cell.angle_beta   90.00
_cell.angle_gamma   90.00
#
_symmetry.space_group_name_H-M   'P 1'
#
loop_
_entity.id
_entity.type
_entity.pdbx_description
1 polymer ?
#
loop_
_entity_poly.entity_id
_entity_poly.type
_entity_poly.pdbx_seq_one_letter_code
_entity_poly.pdbx_strand_id
1 'polypeptide(L)'
;MREKARLWSASYRLDKKQIHLDKMNRDLGNLISPEMVSTFEKSEAARIAIAYIEQFSDRDASLEVNQYVYTLVEDFTLLEITIANAHRSGVLSNMMVGEYKAAKKAKESRITCVKRHKTADSHGRACILLSPTLYCC
;
A
#
# COMPACT_ATOMS: atom_id res chain seq x y z
N MET A 1 -33.23 -24.98 -23.44
CA MET A 1 -31.95 -24.22 -23.42
C MET A 1 -32.00 -23.03 -22.44
N ARG A 2 -32.90 -22.05 -22.61
CA ARG A 2 -32.98 -20.86 -21.71
C ARG A 2 -33.22 -21.20 -20.23
N GLU A 3 -34.12 -22.15 -19.95
CA GLU A 3 -34.42 -22.53 -18.57
C GLU A 3 -33.25 -23.22 -17.86
N LYS A 4 -32.50 -24.08 -18.58
CA LYS A 4 -31.26 -24.68 -18.06
C LYS A 4 -30.21 -23.61 -17.76
N ALA A 5 -30.03 -22.63 -18.65
CA ALA A 5 -29.11 -21.52 -18.44
C ALA A 5 -29.51 -20.62 -17.24
N ARG A 6 -30.81 -20.41 -17.01
CA ARG A 6 -31.34 -19.70 -15.84
C ARG A 6 -31.02 -20.44 -14.54
N LEU A 7 -31.27 -21.75 -14.50
CA LEU A 7 -30.99 -22.60 -13.34
C LEU A 7 -29.49 -22.67 -13.04
N TRP A 8 -28.63 -22.82 -14.06
CA TRP A 8 -27.17 -22.77 -13.90
C TRP A 8 -26.67 -21.41 -13.41
N SER A 9 -27.25 -20.31 -13.92
CA SER A 9 -26.89 -18.96 -13.46
C SER A 9 -27.34 -18.71 -12.02
N ALA A 10 -28.48 -19.30 -11.61
CA ALA A 10 -29.00 -19.21 -10.25
C ALA A 10 -28.18 -20.04 -9.26
N SER A 11 -27.74 -21.26 -9.63
CA SER A 11 -26.88 -22.09 -8.77
C SER A 11 -25.54 -21.42 -8.52
N TYR A 12 -24.91 -20.86 -9.56
CA TYR A 12 -23.69 -20.06 -9.42
C TYR A 12 -23.84 -18.82 -8.53
N ARG A 13 -25.05 -18.26 -8.40
CA ARG A 13 -25.31 -17.09 -7.55
C ARG A 13 -25.41 -17.45 -6.07
N LEU A 14 -25.91 -18.63 -5.73
CA LEU A 14 -25.99 -19.11 -4.35
C LEU A 14 -24.59 -19.39 -3.80
N ASP A 15 -23.77 -20.12 -4.55
CA ASP A 15 -22.37 -20.39 -4.19
C ASP A 15 -21.57 -19.09 -4.02
N LYS A 16 -21.82 -18.08 -4.88
CA LYS A 16 -21.17 -16.77 -4.77
C LYS A 16 -21.47 -16.04 -3.46
N LYS A 17 -22.67 -16.18 -2.89
CA LYS A 17 -23.01 -15.53 -1.61
C LYS A 17 -22.24 -16.17 -0.45
N GLN A 18 -22.18 -17.49 -0.41
CA GLN A 18 -21.41 -18.21 0.60
C GLN A 18 -19.92 -17.88 0.47
N ILE A 19 -19.36 -17.95 -0.75
CA ILE A 19 -17.96 -17.59 -1.02
C ILE A 19 -17.67 -16.13 -0.60
N HIS A 20 -18.62 -15.22 -0.82
CA HIS A 20 -18.48 -13.83 -0.40
C HIS A 20 -18.41 -13.70 1.12
N LEU A 21 -19.31 -14.36 1.85
CA LEU A 21 -19.29 -14.38 3.32
C LEU A 21 -18.02 -15.05 3.87
N ASP A 22 -17.61 -16.18 3.30
CA ASP A 22 -16.38 -16.86 3.69
C ASP A 22 -15.15 -15.97 3.46
N LYS A 23 -15.15 -15.20 2.37
CA LYS A 23 -14.12 -14.20 2.12
C LYS A 23 -14.15 -13.10 3.18
N MET A 24 -15.31 -12.54 3.49
CA MET A 24 -15.43 -11.50 4.53
C MET A 24 -14.95 -12.01 5.89
N ASN A 25 -15.28 -13.25 6.26
CA ASN A 25 -14.82 -13.85 7.52
C ASN A 25 -13.31 -14.06 7.54
N ARG A 26 -12.70 -14.49 6.42
CA ARG A 26 -11.23 -14.56 6.31
C ARG A 26 -10.58 -13.19 6.40
N ASP A 27 -11.13 -12.20 5.70
CA ASP A 27 -10.62 -10.83 5.73
C ASP A 27 -10.73 -10.24 7.16
N LEU A 28 -11.81 -10.54 7.89
CA LEU A 28 -12.00 -10.16 9.30
C LEU A 28 -10.98 -10.84 10.23
N GLY A 29 -10.74 -12.13 10.05
CA GLY A 29 -9.75 -12.89 10.84
C GLY A 29 -8.30 -12.49 10.56
N ASN A 30 -8.04 -11.90 9.39
CA ASN A 30 -6.71 -11.42 8.96
C ASN A 30 -6.55 -9.91 9.11
N LEU A 31 -7.40 -9.23 9.89
CA LEU A 31 -7.26 -7.82 10.14
C LEU A 31 -5.91 -7.52 10.81
N ILE A 32 -5.19 -6.56 10.24
CA ILE A 32 -3.97 -6.04 10.84
C ILE A 32 -4.37 -5.25 12.09
N SER A 33 -3.91 -5.70 13.27
CA SER A 33 -4.20 -5.03 14.53
C SER A 33 -3.20 -3.90 14.82
N PRO A 34 -3.57 -2.91 15.65
CA PRO A 34 -2.63 -1.87 16.09
C PRO A 34 -1.38 -2.44 16.78
N GLU A 35 -1.51 -3.55 17.49
CA GLU A 35 -0.39 -4.25 18.13
C GLU A 35 0.58 -4.85 17.11
N MET A 36 0.07 -5.38 16.00
CA MET A 36 0.91 -5.86 14.89
C MET A 36 1.70 -4.72 14.26
N VAL A 37 1.06 -3.56 14.04
CA VAL A 37 1.73 -2.36 13.53
C VAL A 37 2.82 -1.90 14.50
N SER A 38 2.50 -1.76 15.79
CA SER A 38 3.47 -1.38 16.83
C SER A 38 4.65 -2.35 16.95
N THR A 39 4.41 -3.64 16.74
CA THR A 39 5.46 -4.66 16.72
C THR A 39 6.37 -4.50 15.51
N PHE A 40 5.79 -4.23 14.34
CA PHE A 40 6.53 -3.95 13.11
C PHE A 40 7.38 -2.68 13.22
N GLU A 41 6.81 -1.57 13.69
CA GLU A 41 7.52 -0.29 13.87
C GLU A 41 8.74 -0.43 14.80
N LYS A 42 8.68 -1.34 15.77
CA LYS A 42 9.78 -1.64 16.71
C LYS A 42 10.68 -2.78 16.25
N SER A 43 10.44 -3.36 15.09
CA SER A 43 11.24 -4.47 14.57
C SER A 43 12.64 -4.01 14.19
N GLU A 44 13.59 -4.96 14.19
CA GLU A 44 14.94 -4.71 13.73
C GLU A 44 14.97 -4.34 12.24
N ALA A 45 14.16 -5.01 11.42
CA ALA A 45 14.02 -4.72 9.99
C ALA A 45 13.59 -3.27 9.74
N ALA A 46 12.59 -2.77 10.47
CA ALA A 46 12.16 -1.38 10.36
C ALA A 46 13.26 -0.39 10.74
N ARG A 47 13.98 -0.63 11.85
CA ARG A 47 15.10 0.22 12.26
C ARG A 47 16.23 0.25 11.23
N ILE A 48 16.59 -0.90 10.68
CA ILE A 48 17.64 -1.00 9.65
C ILE A 48 17.20 -0.27 8.37
N ALA A 49 15.95 -0.47 7.93
CA ALA A 49 15.42 0.22 6.76
C ALA A 49 15.43 1.74 6.92
N ILE A 50 15.02 2.26 8.08
CA ILE A 50 15.07 3.70 8.39
C ILE A 50 16.51 4.21 8.32
N ALA A 51 17.46 3.50 8.95
CA ALA A 51 18.87 3.89 8.91
C ALA A 51 19.43 3.95 7.48
N TYR A 52 19.01 3.03 6.60
CA TYR A 52 19.38 3.09 5.19
C TYR A 52 18.74 4.27 4.45
N ILE A 53 17.46 4.57 4.71
CA ILE A 53 16.76 5.73 4.10
C ILE A 53 17.43 7.05 4.51
N GLU A 54 17.83 7.17 5.78
CA GLU A 54 18.58 8.32 6.28
C GLU A 54 19.93 8.46 5.56
N GLN A 55 20.67 7.36 5.43
CA GLN A 55 21.94 7.33 4.70
C GLN A 55 21.77 7.68 3.21
N PHE A 56 20.68 7.24 2.55
CA PHE A 56 20.38 7.62 1.17
C PHE A 56 20.01 9.09 1.00
N SER A 57 19.61 9.75 2.08
CA SER A 57 19.30 11.18 2.09
C SER A 57 20.56 12.03 2.22
N ASP A 58 21.66 11.45 2.70
CA ASP A 58 22.97 12.09 2.75
C ASP A 58 23.62 12.08 1.35
N ARG A 59 24.00 13.26 0.87
CA ARG A 59 24.59 13.43 -0.48
C ARG A 59 26.04 12.95 -0.56
N ASP A 60 26.72 12.88 0.58
CA ASP A 60 28.14 12.51 0.66
C ASP A 60 28.32 11.02 0.99
N ALA A 61 27.24 10.31 1.31
CA ALA A 61 27.27 8.89 1.61
C ALA A 61 27.41 8.03 0.35
N SER A 62 28.54 7.35 0.19
CA SER A 62 28.73 6.32 -0.83
C SER A 62 28.19 4.98 -0.34
N LEU A 63 26.90 4.72 -0.53
CA LEU A 63 26.30 3.42 -0.21
C LEU A 63 26.33 2.44 -1.39
N GLU A 64 26.89 1.26 -1.16
CA GLU A 64 26.69 0.13 -2.04
C GLU A 64 25.31 -0.49 -1.78
N VAL A 65 24.40 -0.34 -2.75
CA VAL A 65 23.08 -0.98 -2.70
C VAL A 65 23.18 -2.38 -3.28
N ASN A 66 23.13 -3.38 -2.41
CA ASN A 66 22.96 -4.77 -2.82
C ASN A 66 21.46 -5.15 -2.84
N GLN A 67 21.16 -6.35 -3.34
CA GLN A 67 19.79 -6.85 -3.45
C GLN A 67 19.04 -6.87 -2.10
N TYR A 68 19.73 -7.22 -1.01
CA TYR A 68 19.14 -7.27 0.32
C TYR A 68 18.69 -5.88 0.78
N VAL A 69 19.56 -4.87 0.64
CA VAL A 69 19.24 -3.48 1.02
C VAL A 69 18.08 -2.95 0.18
N TYR A 70 18.11 -3.20 -1.13
CA TYR A 70 17.03 -2.80 -2.03
C TYR A 70 15.68 -3.38 -1.60
N THR A 71 15.60 -4.71 -1.44
CA THR A 71 14.35 -5.39 -1.07
C THR A 71 13.86 -4.96 0.32
N LEU A 72 14.76 -4.82 1.30
CA LEU A 72 14.39 -4.38 2.65
C LEU A 72 13.76 -2.99 2.65
N VAL A 73 14.38 -2.03 1.95
CA VAL A 73 13.90 -0.64 1.91
C VAL A 73 12.63 -0.53 1.06
N GLU A 74 12.53 -1.28 -0.03
CA GLU A 74 11.32 -1.36 -0.86
C GLU A 74 10.13 -1.90 -0.05
N ASP A 75 10.28 -3.06 0.58
CA ASP A 75 9.23 -3.71 1.37
C ASP A 75 8.79 -2.83 2.54
N PHE A 76 9.74 -2.24 3.27
CA PHE A 76 9.45 -1.29 4.33
C PHE A 76 8.65 -0.09 3.83
N THR A 77 9.10 0.53 2.73
CA THR A 77 8.45 1.71 2.14
C THR A 77 7.02 1.39 1.70
N LEU A 78 6.81 0.27 1.00
CA LEU A 78 5.49 -0.14 0.53
C LEU A 78 4.55 -0.43 1.70
N LEU A 79 5.05 -1.09 2.75
CA LEU A 79 4.25 -1.41 3.93
C LEU A 79 3.85 -0.16 4.70
N GLU A 80 4.79 0.75 4.96
CA GLU A 80 4.53 2.04 5.62
C GLU A 80 3.49 2.87 4.89
N ILE A 81 3.61 3.03 3.57
CA ILE A 81 2.62 3.77 2.76
C ILE A 81 1.26 3.09 2.84
N THR A 82 1.23 1.75 2.81
CA THR A 82 -0.01 0.97 2.88
C THR A 82 -0.71 1.14 4.23
N ILE A 83 0.03 1.06 5.34
CA ILE A 83 -0.50 1.25 6.70
C ILE A 83 -1.03 2.67 6.85
N ALA A 84 -0.26 3.68 6.44
CA ALA A 84 -0.62 5.09 6.64
C ALA A 84 -1.85 5.53 5.85
N ASN A 85 -2.16 4.86 4.73
CA ASN A 85 -3.22 5.31 3.81
C ASN A 85 -4.37 4.33 3.62
N ALA A 86 -4.21 3.06 3.99
CA ALA A 86 -5.17 1.99 3.74
C ALA A 86 -5.64 1.90 2.27
N HIS A 87 -4.78 2.30 1.32
CA HIS A 87 -5.10 2.22 -0.10
C HIS A 87 -4.97 0.81 -0.63
N ARG A 88 -5.75 0.50 -1.66
CA ARG A 88 -5.53 -0.71 -2.46
C ARG A 88 -4.21 -0.60 -3.21
N SER A 89 -3.55 -1.74 -3.41
CA SER A 89 -2.29 -1.84 -4.18
C SER A 89 -2.35 -1.15 -5.54
N GLY A 90 -3.51 -1.17 -6.21
CA GLY A 90 -3.72 -0.50 -7.49
C GLY A 90 -3.59 1.03 -7.46
N VAL A 91 -3.67 1.68 -6.29
CA VAL A 91 -3.36 3.11 -6.19
C VAL A 91 -1.85 3.30 -6.15
N LEU A 92 -1.15 2.52 -5.31
CA LEU A 92 0.30 2.61 -5.13
C LEU A 92 1.05 2.24 -6.42
N SER A 93 0.63 1.17 -7.09
CA SER A 93 1.27 0.70 -8.32
C SER A 93 1.08 1.62 -9.53
N ASN A 94 0.10 2.52 -9.50
CA ASN A 94 -0.13 3.49 -10.56
C ASN A 94 0.43 4.88 -10.25
N MET A 95 1.07 5.07 -9.08
CA MET A 95 1.74 6.32 -8.78
C MET A 95 2.91 6.53 -9.74
N MET A 96 2.90 7.65 -10.46
CA MET A 96 4.02 8.01 -11.33
C MET A 96 5.10 8.79 -10.55
N VAL A 97 6.35 8.64 -10.96
CA VAL A 97 7.48 9.41 -10.39
C VAL A 97 7.22 10.93 -10.45
N GLY A 98 6.57 11.41 -11.51
CA GLY A 98 6.17 12.82 -11.62
C GLY A 98 5.14 13.25 -10.57
N GLU A 99 4.20 12.37 -10.20
CA GLU A 99 3.24 12.62 -9.12
C GLU A 99 3.94 12.60 -7.76
N TYR A 100 4.85 11.65 -7.53
CA TYR A 100 5.67 11.59 -6.32
C TYR A 100 6.51 12.85 -6.13
N LYS A 101 7.26 13.28 -7.16
CA LYS A 101 8.10 14.49 -7.10
C LYS A 101 7.30 15.78 -6.92
N ALA A 102 6.03 15.79 -7.36
CA ALA A 102 5.12 16.92 -7.18
C ALA A 102 4.38 16.91 -5.83
N ALA A 103 4.76 16.02 -4.89
CA ALA A 103 4.13 15.93 -3.58
C ALA A 103 4.26 17.26 -2.82
N LYS A 104 3.14 17.73 -2.27
CA LYS A 104 3.05 19.00 -1.55
C LYS A 104 3.28 18.78 -0.06
N LYS A 105 4.01 19.70 0.59
CA LYS A 105 4.20 19.68 2.04
C LYS A 105 2.85 19.93 2.74
N ALA A 106 2.57 19.11 3.74
CA ALA A 106 1.41 19.19 4.61
C ALA A 106 1.86 18.96 6.06
N LYS A 107 2.12 20.05 6.79
CA LYS A 107 2.76 20.02 8.12
C LYS A 107 4.11 19.30 8.05
N GLU A 108 4.21 18.13 8.67
CA GLU A 108 5.41 17.27 8.74
C GLU A 108 5.44 16.21 7.62
N SER A 109 4.34 16.01 6.92
CA SER A 109 4.22 14.99 5.87
C SER A 109 4.18 15.60 4.48
N ARG A 110 4.20 14.77 3.45
CA ARG A 110 3.89 15.18 2.08
C ARG A 110 2.67 14.47 1.54
N ILE A 111 1.93 15.12 0.66
CA ILE A 111 0.75 14.57 0.02
C ILE A 111 0.94 14.58 -1.48
N THR A 112 0.75 13.43 -2.11
CA THR A 112 0.64 13.29 -3.57
C THR A 112 -0.75 12.78 -3.98
N CYS A 113 -1.16 13.05 -5.22
CA CYS A 113 -2.43 12.58 -5.76
C CYS A 113 -2.19 11.68 -6.96
N VAL A 114 -2.63 10.43 -6.89
CA VAL A 114 -2.62 9.48 -7.99
C VAL A 114 -3.87 9.68 -8.85
N LYS A 115 -3.67 10.06 -10.10
CA LYS A 115 -4.77 10.39 -11.02
C LYS A 115 -5.35 9.17 -11.71
N ARG A 116 -4.53 8.16 -11.96
CA ARG A 116 -4.92 6.96 -12.71
C ARG A 116 -5.02 5.80 -11.74
N HIS A 117 -6.23 5.40 -11.39
CA HIS A 117 -6.48 4.16 -10.63
C HIS A 117 -7.86 3.62 -11.01
N LYS A 118 -8.16 2.37 -10.63
CA LYS A 118 -9.34 1.64 -11.10
C LYS A 118 -10.66 2.41 -10.96
N THR A 119 -10.80 3.25 -9.94
CA THR A 119 -12.04 3.98 -9.64
C THR A 119 -11.89 5.49 -9.80
N ALA A 120 -10.86 5.96 -10.51
CA ALA A 120 -10.60 7.39 -10.67
C ALA A 120 -11.77 8.13 -11.32
N ASP A 121 -12.43 7.51 -12.30
CA ASP A 121 -13.55 8.12 -13.02
C ASP A 121 -14.80 8.32 -12.14
N SER A 122 -14.93 7.52 -11.07
CA SER A 122 -16.10 7.55 -10.18
C SER A 122 -15.83 8.26 -8.85
N HIS A 123 -14.62 8.16 -8.32
CA HIS A 123 -14.26 8.65 -6.99
C HIS A 123 -13.19 9.76 -7.04
N GLY A 124 -12.74 10.15 -8.23
CA GLY A 124 -11.68 11.13 -8.40
C GLY A 124 -10.29 10.59 -8.05
N ARG A 125 -9.35 11.51 -7.81
CA ARG A 125 -7.95 11.19 -7.52
C ARG A 125 -7.82 10.58 -6.12
N ALA A 126 -6.88 9.67 -5.94
CA ALA A 126 -6.54 9.15 -4.62
C ALA A 126 -5.37 9.95 -4.03
N CYS A 127 -5.51 10.43 -2.80
CA CYS A 127 -4.45 11.15 -2.09
C CYS A 127 -3.63 10.19 -1.24
N ILE A 128 -2.31 10.24 -1.36
CA ILE A 128 -1.36 9.45 -0.58
C ILE A 128 -0.58 10.39 0.31
N LEU A 129 -0.63 10.12 1.61
CA LEU A 129 0.21 10.68 2.66
C LEU A 129 1.53 9.92 2.69
N LEU A 130 2.63 10.65 2.55
CA LEU A 130 3.99 10.18 2.72
C LEU A 130 4.47 10.66 4.08
N SER A 131 4.75 9.72 4.98
CA SER A 131 5.24 10.01 6.32
C SER A 131 6.63 10.66 6.25
N PRO A 132 7.05 11.40 7.30
CA PRO A 132 8.39 12.00 7.35
C PRO A 132 9.50 10.97 7.13
N THR A 133 9.30 9.75 7.66
CA THR A 133 10.19 8.60 7.52
C THR A 133 10.48 8.24 6.06
N LEU A 134 9.51 8.43 5.17
CA LEU A 134 9.63 8.07 3.75
C LEU A 134 9.98 9.25 2.84
N TYR A 135 10.06 10.44 3.43
CA TYR A 135 10.34 11.67 2.70
C TYR A 135 11.23 12.56 3.57
N CYS A 136 12.48 12.12 3.78
CA CYS A 136 13.53 12.97 4.32
C CYS A 136 13.89 14.05 3.27
N CYS A 137 13.32 15.24 3.42
CA CYS A 137 13.72 16.49 2.77
C CYS A 137 13.35 17.69 3.64
#